data_AF-A0A292YQ66-F1
#
_entry.id   AF-A0A292YQ66-F1
#
_cell.length_a   1.000
_cell.length_b   1.000
_cell.length_c   1.000
_cell.angle_alpha   90.00
_cell.angle_beta   90.00
_cell.angle_gamma   90.00
#
_symmetry.space_group_name_H-M   'P 1'
#
loop_
_entity.id
_entity.type
_entity.pdbx_description
1 polymer ?
#
loop_
_entity_poly.entity_id
_entity_poly.type
_entity_poly.pdbx_seq_one_letter_code
_entity_poly.pdbx_strand_id
1 'polypeptide(L)'
;MPRTLPDLVRAWVQDWSRDTLILVCRILVSVVMLAHVWQTFVQTGFASTTVVFTNFGIPIAIAATAFTLVVELTGSFLLLLGVMVRWAAAGFVFVMTGAVYFVHAKNGIFVKNGGWELVGMIIAVVLGIAVNGPGRLSLSYVAAGRRARAEARRAARRSVVVSVHDNGRPVAPAMAGAQAPATANGNDVPTETRGFPMLSESFVPMGRPAAPVVQRGEPDAAPQSRAIGTPAHTGAPTEVHDQERARYVPAWTEPEPHLFSTR
;
A
#
# COMPACT_ATOMS: atom_id res chain seq x y z
N MET A 1 12.09 4.73 29.71
CA MET A 1 11.20 3.63 30.17
C MET A 1 11.11 2.58 29.07
N PRO A 2 11.10 1.28 29.38
CA PRO A 2 10.76 0.24 28.40
C PRO A 2 9.30 0.40 27.95
N ARG A 3 9.01 0.11 26.68
CA ARG A 3 7.62 0.11 26.16
C ARG A 3 6.89 -1.15 26.62
N THR A 4 5.61 -1.03 26.97
CA THR A 4 4.79 -2.21 27.30
C THR A 4 4.41 -2.97 26.02
N LEU A 5 4.04 -4.25 26.14
CA LEU A 5 3.57 -5.03 24.99
C LEU A 5 2.37 -4.37 24.26
N PRO A 6 1.35 -3.82 24.95
CA PRO A 6 0.30 -3.01 24.32
C PRO A 6 0.81 -1.79 23.52
N ASP A 7 1.89 -1.14 23.94
CA ASP A 7 2.46 0.01 23.21
C ASP A 7 3.16 -0.44 21.93
N LEU A 8 3.86 -1.57 21.98
CA LEU A 8 4.52 -2.17 20.82
C LEU A 8 3.50 -2.62 19.77
N VAL A 9 2.39 -3.24 20.20
CA VAL A 9 1.28 -3.63 19.31
C VAL A 9 0.59 -2.39 18.70
N ARG A 10 0.29 -1.36 19.51
CA ARG A 10 -0.34 -0.12 19.00
C ARG A 10 0.53 0.60 17.98
N ALA A 11 1.83 0.76 18.26
CA ALA A 11 2.78 1.35 17.32
C ALA A 11 2.86 0.56 16.01
N TRP A 12 2.96 -0.78 16.10
CA TRP A 12 3.01 -1.65 14.92
C TRP A 12 1.75 -1.49 14.04
N VAL A 13 0.55 -1.50 14.61
CA VAL A 13 -0.71 -1.32 13.86
C VAL A 13 -0.81 0.09 13.24
N GLN A 14 -0.35 1.13 13.95
CA GLN A 14 -0.34 2.50 13.44
C GLN A 14 0.65 2.70 12.29
N ASP A 15 1.84 2.11 12.37
CA ASP A 15 2.83 2.14 11.28
C ASP A 15 2.30 1.42 10.04
N TRP A 16 1.72 0.22 10.20
CA TRP A 16 1.17 -0.56 9.08
C TRP A 16 -0.04 0.09 8.41
N SER A 17 -0.98 0.67 9.17
CA SER A 17 -2.13 1.37 8.57
C SER A 17 -1.69 2.63 7.80
N ARG A 18 -0.75 3.39 8.35
CA ARG A 18 -0.14 4.56 7.68
C ARG A 18 0.62 4.17 6.40
N ASP A 19 1.47 3.15 6.44
CA ASP A 19 2.20 2.66 5.26
C ASP A 19 1.26 2.16 4.16
N THR A 20 0.18 1.46 4.55
CA THR A 20 -0.83 0.95 3.63
C THR A 20 -1.61 2.09 2.97
N LEU A 21 -2.03 3.10 3.73
CA LEU A 21 -2.68 4.30 3.20
C LEU A 21 -1.76 5.04 2.22
N ILE A 22 -0.49 5.25 2.57
CA ILE A 22 0.51 5.90 1.69
C ILE A 22 0.75 5.06 0.42
N LEU A 23 0.68 3.73 0.48
CA LEU A 23 0.75 2.87 -0.71
C LEU A 23 -0.49 3.01 -1.59
N VAL A 24 -1.70 2.93 -1.01
CA VAL A 24 -2.97 3.06 -1.75
C VAL A 24 -3.06 4.43 -2.43
N CYS A 25 -2.76 5.52 -1.72
CA CYS A 25 -2.73 6.87 -2.30
C CYS A 25 -1.74 7.01 -3.46
N ARG A 26 -0.53 6.42 -3.35
CA ARG A 26 0.45 6.40 -4.45
C ARG A 26 -0.05 5.60 -5.65
N ILE A 27 -0.64 4.42 -5.44
CA ILE A 27 -1.20 3.59 -6.52
C ILE A 27 -2.33 4.34 -7.23
N LEU A 28 -3.31 4.86 -6.49
CA LEU A 28 -4.48 5.54 -7.06
C LEU A 28 -4.08 6.76 -7.90
N VAL A 29 -3.24 7.65 -7.39
CA VAL A 29 -2.75 8.79 -8.19
C VAL A 29 -1.97 8.31 -9.41
N SER A 30 -1.05 7.36 -9.26
CA SER A 30 -0.23 6.90 -10.39
C SER A 30 -1.07 6.23 -11.49
N VAL A 31 -2.14 5.50 -11.14
CA VAL A 31 -3.07 4.91 -12.11
C VAL A 31 -3.88 5.98 -12.82
N VAL A 32 -4.42 6.97 -12.10
CA VAL A 32 -5.17 8.10 -12.70
C VAL A 32 -4.28 8.90 -13.64
N MET A 33 -3.04 9.20 -13.26
CA MET A 33 -2.11 9.97 -14.08
C MET A 33 -1.57 9.17 -15.28
N LEU A 34 -1.34 7.86 -15.14
CA LEU A 34 -1.06 7.00 -16.31
C LEU A 34 -2.26 6.91 -17.28
N ALA A 35 -3.49 6.98 -16.78
CA ALA A 35 -4.69 7.01 -17.63
C ALA A 35 -4.79 8.31 -18.45
N HIS A 36 -4.40 9.46 -17.90
CA HIS A 36 -4.31 10.73 -18.65
C HIS A 36 -3.28 10.63 -19.78
N VAL A 37 -2.08 10.12 -19.47
CA VAL A 37 -1.03 9.89 -20.49
C VAL A 37 -1.53 8.92 -21.57
N TRP A 38 -2.17 7.81 -21.20
CA TRP A 38 -2.74 6.84 -22.14
C TRP A 38 -3.80 7.47 -23.05
N GLN A 39 -4.71 8.28 -22.50
CA GLN A 39 -5.69 9.04 -23.26
C GLN A 39 -5.01 9.97 -24.28
N THR A 40 -3.98 10.72 -23.89
CA THR A 40 -3.23 11.58 -24.82
C THR A 40 -2.49 10.79 -25.90
N PHE A 41 -1.90 9.63 -25.60
CA PHE A 41 -1.19 8.82 -26.60
C PHE A 41 -2.12 8.07 -27.57
N VAL A 42 -3.29 7.60 -27.10
CA VAL A 42 -4.14 6.64 -27.85
C VAL A 42 -5.45 7.25 -28.37
N GLN A 43 -6.00 8.26 -27.69
CA GLN A 43 -7.32 8.83 -28.02
C GLN A 43 -7.23 10.25 -28.60
N THR A 44 -6.37 11.11 -28.05
CA THR A 44 -6.30 12.53 -28.43
C THR A 44 -5.16 12.83 -29.41
N GLY A 45 -3.97 12.31 -29.17
CA GLY A 45 -2.75 12.61 -29.93
C GLY A 45 -2.08 13.92 -29.52
N PHE A 46 -0.75 13.93 -29.46
CA PHE A 46 0.07 15.07 -29.00
C PHE A 46 -0.27 16.40 -29.69
N ALA A 47 -0.45 16.39 -31.02
CA ALA A 47 -0.75 17.59 -31.79
C ALA A 47 -2.14 18.17 -31.45
N SER A 48 -3.14 17.32 -31.20
CA SER A 48 -4.47 17.75 -30.78
C SER A 48 -4.43 18.35 -29.36
N THR A 49 -3.75 17.70 -28.42
CA THR A 49 -3.54 18.25 -27.07
C THR A 49 -2.79 19.59 -27.10
N THR A 50 -1.85 19.78 -28.04
CA THR A 50 -1.17 21.07 -28.26
C THR A 50 -2.15 22.16 -28.72
N VAL A 51 -3.06 21.85 -29.65
CA VAL A 51 -4.11 22.79 -30.09
C VAL A 51 -5.07 23.12 -28.94
N VAL A 52 -5.47 22.13 -28.16
CA VAL A 52 -6.30 22.32 -26.95
C VAL A 52 -5.60 23.23 -25.93
N PHE A 53 -4.30 23.03 -25.66
CA PHE A 53 -3.52 23.90 -24.77
C PHE A 53 -3.41 25.33 -25.31
N THR A 54 -3.29 25.49 -26.63
CA THR A 54 -3.30 26.81 -27.31
C THR A 54 -4.64 27.52 -27.12
N ASN A 55 -5.76 26.79 -27.26
CA ASN A 55 -7.11 27.33 -27.07
C ASN A 55 -7.41 27.73 -25.61
N PHE A 56 -6.79 27.08 -24.62
CA PHE A 56 -6.82 27.50 -23.21
C PHE A 56 -5.87 28.67 -22.90
N GLY A 57 -5.13 29.20 -23.88
CA GLY A 57 -4.21 30.32 -23.70
C GLY A 57 -2.93 29.95 -22.93
N ILE A 58 -2.54 28.67 -22.91
CA ILE A 58 -1.32 28.21 -22.23
C ILE A 58 -0.10 28.68 -23.03
N PRO A 59 0.83 29.46 -22.43
CA PRO A 59 2.00 29.96 -23.14
C PRO A 59 2.93 28.83 -23.57
N ILE A 60 3.47 28.93 -24.78
CA ILE A 60 4.39 27.93 -25.38
C ILE A 60 3.76 26.52 -25.39
N ALA A 61 2.51 26.41 -25.87
CA ALA A 61 1.68 25.20 -25.79
C ALA A 61 2.39 23.88 -26.14
N ILE A 62 3.22 23.82 -27.19
CA ILE A 62 4.02 22.62 -27.55
C ILE A 62 4.91 22.17 -26.39
N ALA A 63 5.64 23.11 -25.78
CA ALA A 63 6.53 22.82 -24.66
C ALA A 63 5.73 22.46 -23.40
N ALA A 64 4.59 23.10 -23.16
CA ALA A 64 3.69 22.78 -22.07
C ALA A 64 3.09 21.36 -22.20
N THR A 65 2.61 20.97 -23.38
CA THR A 65 2.10 19.61 -23.64
C THR A 65 3.20 18.55 -23.48
N ALA A 66 4.41 18.80 -24.00
CA ALA A 66 5.55 17.91 -23.81
C ALA A 66 5.97 17.79 -22.34
N PHE A 67 6.04 18.92 -21.62
CA PHE A 67 6.38 18.94 -20.20
C PHE A 67 5.36 18.20 -19.35
N THR A 68 4.06 18.44 -19.56
CA THR A 68 2.99 17.71 -18.87
C THR A 68 3.12 16.21 -19.10
N LEU A 69 3.23 15.73 -20.35
CA LEU A 69 3.37 14.30 -20.62
C LEU A 69 4.61 13.66 -19.97
N VAL A 70 5.75 14.37 -19.97
CA VAL A 70 6.96 13.88 -19.29
C VAL A 70 6.76 13.82 -17.77
N VAL A 71 6.17 14.85 -17.16
CA VAL A 71 5.89 14.89 -15.71
C VAL A 71 4.87 13.83 -15.31
N GLU A 72 3.79 13.67 -16.06
CA GLU A 72 2.74 12.71 -15.74
C GLU A 72 3.25 11.27 -15.88
N LEU A 73 3.97 10.95 -16.96
CA LEU A 73 4.49 9.60 -17.18
C LEU A 73 5.62 9.25 -16.19
N THR A 74 6.64 10.09 -16.08
CA THR A 74 7.79 9.80 -15.20
C THR A 74 7.42 9.96 -13.72
N GLY A 75 6.61 10.96 -13.38
CA GLY A 75 6.06 11.17 -12.04
C GLY A 75 5.21 9.99 -11.57
N SER A 76 4.40 9.39 -12.46
CA SER A 76 3.61 8.20 -12.11
C SER A 76 4.48 7.00 -11.76
N PHE A 77 5.49 6.67 -12.58
CA PHE A 77 6.38 5.55 -12.27
C PHE A 77 7.21 5.80 -11.00
N LEU A 78 7.72 7.02 -10.80
CA LEU A 78 8.44 7.41 -9.60
C LEU A 78 7.55 7.31 -8.35
N LEU A 79 6.32 7.82 -8.40
CA LEU A 79 5.36 7.79 -7.30
C LEU A 79 4.93 6.35 -6.98
N LEU A 80 4.56 5.56 -7.99
CA LEU A 80 4.15 4.15 -7.86
C LEU A 80 5.23 3.29 -7.20
N LEU A 81 6.47 3.36 -7.69
CA LEU A 81 7.61 2.63 -7.13
C LEU A 81 8.05 3.20 -5.76
N GLY A 82 7.59 4.39 -5.39
CA GLY A 82 8.00 5.07 -4.17
C GLY A 82 9.47 5.54 -4.24
N VAL A 83 9.92 6.01 -5.40
CA VAL A 83 11.27 6.51 -5.67
C VAL A 83 11.21 8.00 -5.98
N MET A 84 12.10 8.81 -5.39
CA MET A 84 12.14 10.28 -5.58
C MET A 84 10.77 10.98 -5.37
N VAL A 85 9.92 10.41 -4.51
CA VAL A 85 8.49 10.77 -4.32
C VAL A 85 8.23 12.26 -4.16
N ARG A 86 9.10 13.02 -3.49
CA ARG A 86 8.94 14.48 -3.34
C ARG A 86 9.09 15.25 -4.66
N TRP A 87 9.95 14.79 -5.56
CA TRP A 87 10.11 15.38 -6.90
C TRP A 87 8.94 15.02 -7.82
N ALA A 88 8.47 13.77 -7.78
CA ALA A 88 7.25 13.35 -8.49
C ALA A 88 6.03 14.15 -8.01
N ALA A 89 5.84 14.28 -6.70
CA ALA A 89 4.77 15.08 -6.12
C ALA A 89 4.89 16.58 -6.47
N ALA A 90 6.09 17.17 -6.43
CA ALA A 90 6.29 18.56 -6.84
C ALA A 90 5.94 18.81 -8.32
N GLY A 91 6.34 17.88 -9.21
CA GLY A 91 5.94 17.90 -10.62
C GLY A 91 4.43 17.82 -10.78
N PHE A 92 3.77 16.87 -10.11
CA PHE A 92 2.31 16.75 -10.12
C PHE A 92 1.61 18.01 -9.59
N VAL A 93 2.04 18.59 -8.47
CA VAL A 93 1.47 19.84 -7.96
C VAL A 93 1.58 20.94 -9.01
N PHE A 94 2.73 21.10 -9.67
CA PHE A 94 2.92 22.12 -10.70
C PHE A 94 1.96 21.95 -11.89
N VAL A 95 1.90 20.76 -12.52
CA VAL A 95 1.03 20.54 -13.70
C VAL A 95 -0.45 20.59 -13.34
N MET A 96 -0.83 20.07 -12.17
CA MET A 96 -2.21 20.11 -11.68
C MET A 96 -2.63 21.55 -11.32
N THR A 97 -1.77 22.36 -10.69
CA THR A 97 -2.06 23.79 -10.44
C THR A 97 -2.20 24.56 -11.75
N GLY A 98 -1.38 24.25 -12.77
CA GLY A 98 -1.55 24.77 -14.12
C GLY A 98 -2.91 24.41 -14.72
N ALA A 99 -3.32 23.14 -14.63
CA ALA A 99 -4.63 22.67 -15.09
C ALA A 99 -5.79 23.37 -14.34
N VAL A 100 -5.70 23.55 -13.01
CA VAL A 100 -6.70 24.34 -12.26
C VAL A 100 -6.78 25.75 -12.84
N TYR A 101 -5.66 26.46 -12.98
CA TYR A 101 -5.66 27.86 -13.40
C TYR A 101 -6.16 28.08 -14.83
N PHE A 102 -5.66 27.33 -15.81
CA PHE A 102 -5.96 27.54 -17.23
C PHE A 102 -7.27 26.86 -17.69
N VAL A 103 -7.60 25.68 -17.15
CA VAL A 103 -8.67 24.82 -17.68
C VAL A 103 -9.92 24.81 -16.79
N HIS A 104 -9.75 24.65 -15.47
CA HIS A 104 -10.87 24.27 -14.58
C HIS A 104 -11.43 25.40 -13.70
N ALA A 105 -10.65 26.44 -13.36
CA ALA A 105 -11.04 27.46 -12.39
C ALA A 105 -12.32 28.22 -12.75
N LYS A 106 -12.60 28.39 -14.04
CA LYS A 106 -13.80 29.08 -14.56
C LYS A 106 -15.07 28.21 -14.49
N ASN A 107 -14.93 26.90 -14.30
CA ASN A 107 -16.00 25.91 -14.44
C ASN A 107 -16.65 25.54 -13.09
N GLY A 108 -16.21 26.17 -12.00
CA GLY A 108 -16.62 25.84 -10.64
C GLY A 108 -15.95 24.58 -10.10
N ILE A 109 -16.57 23.97 -9.09
CA ILE A 109 -16.00 22.82 -8.35
C ILE A 109 -16.25 21.50 -9.08
N PHE A 110 -17.51 21.21 -9.42
CA PHE A 110 -17.94 19.86 -9.83
C PHE A 110 -17.39 19.39 -11.18
N VAL A 111 -16.85 18.17 -11.22
CA VAL A 111 -16.25 17.54 -12.41
C VAL A 111 -17.27 17.36 -13.55
N LYS A 112 -18.56 17.21 -13.23
CA LYS A 112 -19.66 17.19 -14.20
C LYS A 112 -19.66 18.42 -15.13
N ASN A 113 -19.24 19.57 -14.62
CA ASN A 113 -19.19 20.83 -15.36
C ASN A 113 -17.80 21.11 -15.94
N GLY A 114 -16.86 20.16 -15.83
CA GLY A 114 -15.44 20.41 -16.06
C GLY A 114 -14.74 21.18 -14.94
N GLY A 115 -15.30 21.18 -13.73
CA GLY A 115 -14.77 21.85 -12.53
C GLY A 115 -13.49 21.21 -11.96
N TRP A 116 -12.88 21.89 -10.98
CA TRP A 116 -11.53 21.59 -10.50
C TRP A 116 -11.41 20.49 -9.43
N GLU A 117 -12.51 19.93 -8.91
CA GLU A 117 -12.49 19.08 -7.70
C GLU A 117 -11.53 17.88 -7.79
N LEU A 118 -11.52 17.16 -8.92
CA LEU A 118 -10.64 16.00 -9.11
C LEU A 118 -9.16 16.41 -9.09
N VAL A 119 -8.83 17.52 -9.75
CA VAL A 119 -7.48 18.08 -9.84
C VAL A 119 -7.01 18.59 -8.47
N GLY A 120 -7.89 19.27 -7.73
CA GLY A 120 -7.65 19.69 -6.35
C GLY A 120 -7.43 18.52 -5.38
N MET A 121 -8.21 17.44 -5.53
CA MET A 121 -8.03 16.21 -4.75
C MET A 121 -6.71 15.51 -5.07
N ILE A 122 -6.28 15.46 -6.34
CA ILE A 122 -4.96 14.96 -6.72
C ILE A 122 -3.85 15.78 -6.04
N ILE A 123 -3.92 17.13 -6.11
CA ILE A 123 -2.98 18.04 -5.43
C ILE A 123 -2.91 17.74 -3.93
N ALA A 124 -4.06 17.66 -3.25
CA ALA A 124 -4.11 17.39 -1.81
C ALA A 124 -3.47 16.04 -1.45
N VAL A 125 -3.73 14.99 -2.23
CA VAL A 125 -3.16 13.65 -2.02
C VAL A 125 -1.65 13.64 -2.26
N VAL A 126 -1.13 14.25 -3.34
CA VAL A 126 0.32 14.26 -3.59
C VAL A 126 1.09 15.12 -2.58
N LEU A 127 0.49 16.22 -2.07
CA LEU A 127 1.06 16.98 -0.95
C LEU A 127 1.11 16.14 0.33
N GLY A 128 0.03 15.43 0.66
CA GLY A 128 -0.01 14.49 1.79
C GLY A 128 1.08 13.41 1.70
N ILE A 129 1.31 12.86 0.50
CA ILE A 129 2.39 11.92 0.22
C ILE A 129 3.77 12.59 0.33
N ALA A 130 3.96 13.81 -0.19
CA ALA A 130 5.25 14.52 -0.14
C ALA A 130 5.73 14.81 1.29
N VAL A 131 4.80 15.18 2.18
CA VAL A 131 5.03 15.38 3.62
C VAL A 131 5.37 14.06 4.30
N ASN A 132 4.56 13.01 4.09
CA ASN A 132 4.76 11.70 4.73
C ASN A 132 5.98 10.92 4.18
N GLY A 133 6.41 11.22 2.97
CA GLY A 133 7.46 10.48 2.27
C GLY A 133 6.96 9.18 1.61
N PRO A 134 7.87 8.33 1.12
CA PRO A 134 7.51 7.17 0.28
C PRO A 134 6.87 5.99 1.05
N GLY A 135 6.85 6.00 2.39
CA GLY A 135 6.46 4.86 3.22
C GLY A 135 7.47 3.70 3.19
N ARG A 136 7.31 2.74 4.10
CA ARG A 136 8.14 1.52 4.19
C ARG A 136 7.87 0.55 3.04
N LEU A 137 6.66 0.60 2.47
CA LEU A 137 6.25 -0.13 1.25
C LEU A 137 6.72 0.61 -0.03
N SER A 138 8.03 0.83 -0.16
CA SER A 138 8.65 1.52 -1.30
C SER A 138 10.00 0.94 -1.71
N LEU A 139 10.35 1.05 -2.99
CA LEU A 139 11.65 0.62 -3.49
C LEU A 139 12.79 1.42 -2.86
N SER A 140 12.60 2.73 -2.57
CA SER A 140 13.59 3.52 -1.84
C SER A 140 13.87 2.99 -0.43
N TYR A 141 12.86 2.60 0.33
CA TYR A 141 13.06 2.02 1.67
C TYR A 141 13.79 0.68 1.61
N VAL A 142 13.40 -0.21 0.69
CA VAL A 142 14.07 -1.50 0.47
C VAL A 142 15.53 -1.31 0.02
N ALA A 143 15.80 -0.35 -0.86
CA ALA A 143 17.15 -0.04 -1.33
C ALA A 143 18.04 0.54 -0.21
N ALA A 144 17.52 1.45 0.61
CA ALA A 144 18.23 1.99 1.78
C ALA A 144 18.58 0.89 2.79
N GLY A 145 17.61 0.02 3.12
CA GLY A 145 17.84 -1.13 4.01
C GLY A 145 18.87 -2.12 3.47
N ARG A 146 18.97 -2.31 2.14
CA ARG A 146 20.03 -3.12 1.51
C ARG A 146 21.41 -2.46 1.61
N ARG A 147 21.50 -1.14 1.41
CA ARG A 147 22.76 -0.37 1.52
C ARG A 147 23.35 -0.42 2.93
N ALA A 148 22.57 -0.06 3.95
CA ALA A 148 23.00 -0.09 5.35
C ALA A 148 23.49 -1.50 5.79
N ARG A 149 22.82 -2.57 5.35
CA ARG A 149 23.27 -3.96 5.60
C ARG A 149 24.58 -4.31 4.88
N ALA A 150 24.81 -3.78 3.68
CA ALA A 150 26.07 -3.96 2.95
C ALA A 150 27.23 -3.17 3.60
N GLU A 151 26.95 -1.96 4.08
CA GLU A 151 27.90 -1.11 4.82
C GLU A 151 28.29 -1.75 6.15
N ALA A 152 27.33 -2.24 6.95
CA ALA A 152 27.63 -2.99 8.18
C ALA A 152 28.49 -4.24 7.93
N ARG A 153 28.21 -4.99 6.85
CA ARG A 153 29.04 -6.14 6.44
C ARG A 153 30.45 -5.74 6.00
N ARG A 154 30.61 -4.58 5.35
CA ARG A 154 31.93 -4.02 4.97
C ARG A 154 32.71 -3.56 6.20
N ALA A 155 32.04 -2.90 7.16
CA ALA A 155 32.64 -2.49 8.43
C ALA A 155 33.15 -3.70 9.23
N ALA A 156 32.31 -4.73 9.41
CA ALA A 156 32.69 -5.96 10.11
C ALA A 156 33.86 -6.71 9.43
N ARG A 157 33.93 -6.72 8.10
CA ARG A 157 35.10 -7.27 7.39
C ARG A 157 36.36 -6.43 7.60
N ARG A 158 36.25 -5.10 7.61
CA ARG A 158 37.38 -4.20 7.87
C ARG A 158 37.88 -4.33 9.31
N SER A 159 37.00 -4.46 10.31
CA SER A 159 37.42 -4.67 11.70
C SER A 159 38.14 -6.01 11.89
N VAL A 160 37.71 -7.09 11.20
CA VAL A 160 38.45 -8.36 11.21
C VAL A 160 39.87 -8.18 10.64
N VAL A 161 40.02 -7.48 9.50
CA VAL A 161 41.35 -7.21 8.92
C VAL A 161 42.20 -6.33 9.83
N VAL A 162 41.63 -5.37 10.55
CA VAL A 162 42.37 -4.52 11.52
C VAL A 162 42.72 -5.28 12.81
N SER A 163 41.94 -6.30 13.20
CA SER A 163 42.31 -7.22 14.30
C SER A 163 43.33 -8.30 13.91
N VAL A 164 43.68 -8.40 12.63
CA VAL A 164 44.78 -9.24 12.15
C VAL A 164 46.01 -8.36 12.00
N HIS A 165 47.00 -8.59 12.85
CA HIS A 165 48.33 -7.97 12.86
C HIS A 165 48.49 -6.62 13.57
N ASP A 166 48.30 -6.62 14.89
CA ASP A 166 49.30 -6.00 15.78
C ASP A 166 49.87 -7.07 16.73
N ASN A 167 50.82 -7.84 16.20
CA ASN A 167 51.76 -8.69 16.93
C ASN A 167 52.74 -9.24 15.88
N GLY A 168 53.85 -8.52 15.63
CA GLY A 168 54.83 -8.80 14.59
C GLY A 168 55.72 -10.03 14.82
N ARG A 169 55.15 -11.14 15.30
CA ARG A 169 55.85 -12.41 15.55
C ARG A 169 55.00 -13.57 15.01
N PRO A 170 55.49 -14.35 14.03
CA PRO A 170 54.82 -15.60 13.69
C PRO A 170 54.94 -16.55 14.88
N VAL A 171 53.79 -16.97 15.43
CA VAL A 171 53.77 -18.05 16.42
C VAL A 171 54.19 -19.32 15.70
N ALA A 172 55.34 -19.88 16.08
CA ALA A 172 55.82 -21.13 15.52
C ALA A 172 54.77 -22.24 15.73
N PRO A 173 54.59 -23.18 14.78
CA PRO A 173 53.72 -24.32 15.01
C PRO A 173 54.18 -25.07 16.26
N ALA A 174 53.24 -25.45 17.13
CA ALA A 174 53.52 -26.19 18.35
C ALA A 174 53.98 -27.62 18.01
N MET A 175 55.27 -27.76 17.69
CA MET A 175 55.91 -29.05 17.45
C MET A 175 55.81 -29.91 18.71
N ALA A 176 55.43 -31.18 18.54
CA ALA A 176 55.15 -32.08 19.65
C ALA A 176 56.39 -32.31 20.53
N GLY A 177 56.40 -31.72 21.72
CA GLY A 177 57.36 -32.03 22.79
C GLY A 177 56.86 -33.21 23.62
N ALA A 178 57.64 -34.29 23.68
CA ALA A 178 57.23 -35.52 24.35
C ALA A 178 57.22 -35.40 25.88
N GLN A 179 56.22 -35.99 26.53
CA GLN A 179 56.30 -36.46 27.91
C GLN A 179 55.88 -37.94 27.97
N ALA A 180 56.70 -38.73 28.66
CA ALA A 180 56.55 -40.16 28.84
C ALA A 180 56.17 -40.46 30.32
N PRO A 181 55.78 -41.69 30.69
CA PRO A 181 54.50 -41.90 31.38
C PRO A 181 54.57 -41.95 32.92
N ALA A 182 53.45 -41.61 33.56
CA ALA A 182 53.22 -41.76 35.00
C ALA A 182 51.92 -42.56 35.30
N THR A 183 52.09 -43.87 35.40
CA THR A 183 51.35 -44.82 36.26
C THR A 183 49.85 -44.64 36.60
N ALA A 184 49.08 -45.65 36.14
CA ALA A 184 48.14 -46.48 36.92
C ALA A 184 46.67 -46.03 37.15
N ASN A 185 45.79 -47.03 36.99
CA ASN A 185 44.38 -47.15 37.39
C ASN A 185 43.36 -46.18 36.73
N GLY A 186 42.23 -46.63 36.21
CA GLY A 186 41.74 -48.01 36.01
C GLY A 186 40.20 -48.04 35.90
N ASN A 187 39.65 -48.77 34.92
CA ASN A 187 38.21 -48.91 34.61
C ASN A 187 37.58 -47.58 34.09
N ASP A 188 36.75 -47.51 33.05
CA ASP A 188 35.91 -48.50 32.34
C ASP A 188 35.83 -48.26 30.81
N VAL A 189 35.05 -49.10 30.11
CA VAL A 189 34.94 -49.20 28.63
C VAL A 189 33.98 -48.15 28.01
N PRO A 190 34.33 -47.53 26.87
CA PRO A 190 33.39 -46.75 26.07
C PRO A 190 32.59 -47.61 25.09
N THR A 191 31.27 -47.45 25.07
CA THR A 191 30.36 -48.10 24.11
C THR A 191 29.51 -47.05 23.38
N GLU A 192 29.26 -47.25 22.07
CA GLU A 192 28.37 -46.40 21.27
C GLU A 192 26.92 -46.41 21.80
N THR A 193 26.02 -45.55 21.33
CA THR A 193 25.17 -45.89 20.16
C THR A 193 24.56 -44.63 19.53
N ARG A 194 24.39 -44.63 18.19
CA ARG A 194 23.70 -43.59 17.42
C ARG A 194 22.18 -43.73 17.52
N GLY A 195 21.43 -42.62 17.54
CA GLY A 195 19.97 -42.67 17.32
C GLY A 195 19.29 -41.30 17.29
N PHE A 196 18.50 -41.04 16.24
CA PHE A 196 17.52 -39.95 16.22
C PHE A 196 16.16 -40.44 16.78
N PRO A 197 15.26 -39.55 17.25
CA PRO A 197 14.15 -39.92 18.12
C PRO A 197 12.90 -40.44 17.36
N MET A 198 11.94 -41.04 18.09
CA MET A 198 10.48 -40.84 17.94
C MET A 198 9.64 -41.62 18.99
N LEU A 199 8.76 -40.88 19.71
CA LEU A 199 7.42 -41.25 20.24
C LEU A 199 7.18 -42.16 21.49
N SER A 200 5.99 -41.91 22.06
CA SER A 200 5.08 -42.69 22.95
C SER A 200 5.37 -42.95 24.45
N GLU A 201 4.59 -42.22 25.30
CA GLU A 201 3.78 -42.63 26.51
C GLU A 201 4.41 -43.48 27.66
N SER A 202 4.06 -43.38 28.96
CA SER A 202 2.94 -42.81 29.78
C SER A 202 3.47 -42.43 31.22
N PHE A 203 2.78 -42.31 32.39
CA PHE A 203 1.40 -42.56 32.87
C PHE A 203 0.97 -41.75 34.15
N VAL A 204 0.15 -40.69 33.99
CA VAL A 204 -1.05 -40.30 34.80
C VAL A 204 -0.92 -40.11 36.38
N PRO A 205 -1.96 -40.06 37.29
CA PRO A 205 -2.19 -38.85 38.14
C PRO A 205 -2.49 -39.04 39.66
N MET A 206 -2.72 -37.91 40.38
CA MET A 206 -3.76 -37.75 41.43
C MET A 206 -4.03 -36.26 41.75
N GLY A 207 -5.23 -35.82 42.17
CA GLY A 207 -6.50 -36.54 42.38
C GLY A 207 -7.69 -35.63 42.76
N ARG A 208 -8.87 -36.22 43.03
CA ARG A 208 -10.09 -35.58 43.55
C ARG A 208 -10.95 -36.65 44.27
N PRO A 209 -11.64 -36.31 45.38
CA PRO A 209 -13.12 -36.38 45.40
C PRO A 209 -13.72 -35.21 46.23
N ALA A 210 -15.02 -35.02 46.51
CA ALA A 210 -16.25 -35.76 46.17
C ALA A 210 -17.44 -34.79 45.95
N ALA A 211 -18.57 -35.32 45.47
CA ALA A 211 -19.94 -34.81 45.66
C ALA A 211 -20.85 -36.03 45.92
N PRO A 212 -22.10 -35.88 46.44
CA PRO A 212 -23.29 -35.65 45.60
C PRO A 212 -24.02 -34.34 46.02
N VAL A 213 -25.34 -34.05 45.90
CA VAL A 213 -26.57 -34.84 45.66
C VAL A 213 -27.61 -34.06 44.80
N VAL A 214 -28.60 -34.81 44.30
CA VAL A 214 -29.87 -34.44 43.63
C VAL A 214 -30.72 -33.56 44.60
N GLN A 215 -31.68 -32.69 44.22
CA GLN A 215 -32.84 -32.95 43.36
C GLN A 215 -33.49 -31.71 42.68
N ARG A 216 -34.77 -31.85 42.29
CA ARG A 216 -35.58 -31.15 41.28
C ARG A 216 -36.72 -30.34 41.93
N GLY A 217 -37.13 -29.22 41.31
CA GLY A 217 -38.42 -28.54 41.63
C GLY A 217 -38.80 -27.41 40.65
N GLU A 218 -39.93 -27.55 39.97
CA GLU A 218 -40.63 -26.63 39.05
C GLU A 218 -42.10 -27.16 39.00
N PRO A 219 -43.20 -26.36 38.85
CA PRO A 219 -43.34 -25.06 38.16
C PRO A 219 -44.07 -23.94 38.96
N ASP A 220 -44.22 -22.73 38.37
CA ASP A 220 -45.52 -22.26 37.82
C ASP A 220 -45.55 -20.80 37.28
N ALA A 221 -46.59 -20.50 36.50
CA ALA A 221 -47.21 -19.19 36.20
C ALA A 221 -46.43 -18.07 35.44
N ALA A 222 -46.97 -17.71 34.26
CA ALA A 222 -46.89 -16.35 33.69
C ALA A 222 -48.12 -15.51 34.12
N PRO A 223 -48.15 -14.18 33.91
CA PRO A 223 -48.82 -13.69 32.68
C PRO A 223 -48.34 -12.36 32.07
N GLN A 224 -48.36 -12.33 30.72
CA GLN A 224 -48.88 -11.28 29.83
C GLN A 224 -48.76 -9.77 30.17
N SER A 225 -48.05 -9.04 29.29
CA SER A 225 -48.56 -7.80 28.65
C SER A 225 -47.91 -7.71 27.25
N ARG A 226 -48.62 -7.86 26.13
CA ARG A 226 -49.74 -7.13 25.49
C ARG A 226 -49.25 -5.98 24.60
N ALA A 227 -49.55 -6.08 23.30
CA ALA A 227 -49.00 -5.23 22.24
C ALA A 227 -49.84 -3.98 21.92
N ILE A 228 -49.21 -3.01 21.23
CA ILE A 228 -49.71 -1.99 20.28
C ILE A 228 -48.46 -1.48 19.53
N GLY A 229 -48.44 -1.21 18.22
CA GLY A 229 -49.43 -1.48 17.17
C GLY A 229 -49.07 -0.74 15.87
N THR A 230 -48.97 -1.46 14.74
CA THR A 230 -48.65 -0.88 13.42
C THR A 230 -49.92 -0.73 12.58
N PRO A 231 -50.15 0.41 11.91
CA PRO A 231 -51.09 0.50 10.78
C PRO A 231 -50.33 0.30 9.46
N ALA A 232 -50.68 -0.74 8.71
CA ALA A 232 -50.36 -0.83 7.29
C ALA A 232 -51.50 -0.19 6.47
N HIS A 233 -51.17 0.46 5.35
CA HIS A 233 -52.16 0.88 4.36
C HIS A 233 -51.99 0.09 3.07
N THR A 234 -53.07 -0.54 2.63
CA THR A 234 -53.17 -1.29 1.37
C THR A 234 -54.42 -0.82 0.64
N GLY A 235 -54.30 -0.43 -0.62
CA GLY A 235 -55.42 0.04 -1.44
C GLY A 235 -54.96 0.45 -2.84
N ALA A 236 -55.26 -0.38 -3.83
CA ALA A 236 -55.08 -0.14 -5.27
C ALA A 236 -56.45 0.32 -5.88
N PRO A 237 -56.62 0.58 -7.20
CA PRO A 237 -55.75 0.28 -8.35
C PRO A 237 -55.69 1.41 -9.43
N THR A 238 -55.44 1.03 -10.69
CA THR A 238 -55.45 1.85 -11.95
C THR A 238 -54.43 3.00 -11.99
N GLU A 239 -53.48 3.06 -12.91
CA GLU A 239 -53.62 2.94 -14.37
C GLU A 239 -52.50 2.13 -15.04
N VAL A 240 -52.81 1.54 -16.20
CA VAL A 240 -51.80 1.00 -17.14
C VAL A 240 -51.64 1.99 -18.28
N HIS A 241 -50.49 2.64 -18.33
CA HIS A 241 -50.04 3.42 -19.49
C HIS A 241 -48.89 2.68 -20.14
N ASP A 242 -49.02 2.36 -21.42
CA ASP A 242 -47.95 1.77 -22.22
C ASP A 242 -46.81 2.80 -22.37
N GLN A 243 -45.79 2.67 -21.52
CA GLN A 243 -44.52 3.38 -21.71
C GLN A 243 -43.77 2.74 -22.89
N GLU A 244 -44.18 3.12 -24.09
CA GLU A 244 -43.39 2.98 -25.30
C GLU A 244 -41.97 3.50 -25.00
N ARG A 245 -40.96 2.63 -25.15
CA ARG A 245 -39.59 2.95 -24.72
C ARG A 245 -39.01 4.03 -25.61
N ALA A 246 -39.10 5.28 -25.15
CA ALA A 246 -38.35 6.40 -25.67
C ALA A 246 -36.85 6.05 -25.70
N ARG A 247 -36.35 5.65 -26.88
CA ARG A 247 -34.94 5.37 -27.07
C ARG A 247 -34.21 6.70 -26.98
N TYR A 248 -33.32 6.84 -26.01
CA TYR A 248 -32.39 7.97 -25.97
C TYR A 248 -31.48 7.91 -27.20
N VAL A 249 -31.75 8.78 -28.18
CA VAL A 249 -30.91 9.02 -29.35
C VAL A 249 -30.08 10.27 -29.04
N PRO A 250 -28.74 10.18 -28.98
CA PRO A 250 -27.90 11.37 -28.74
C PRO A 250 -27.95 12.30 -29.95
N ALA A 251 -28.04 13.62 -29.71
CA ALA A 251 -28.13 14.67 -30.75
C ALA A 251 -26.88 14.83 -31.66
N TRP A 252 -25.98 13.84 -31.68
CA TRP A 252 -24.80 13.75 -32.56
C TRP A 252 -24.99 12.73 -33.70
N THR A 253 -26.13 12.04 -33.79
CA THR A 253 -26.42 11.07 -34.86
C THR A 253 -27.18 11.66 -36.05
N GLU A 254 -27.52 12.95 -36.02
CA GLU A 254 -28.10 13.65 -37.17
C GLU A 254 -26.98 14.35 -37.96
N PRO A 255 -26.72 13.97 -39.22
CA PRO A 255 -25.78 14.71 -40.08
C PRO A 255 -26.45 16.00 -40.58
N GLU A 256 -25.95 17.16 -40.14
CA GLU A 256 -26.55 18.44 -40.50
C GLU A 256 -26.61 18.65 -42.03
N PRO A 257 -27.80 18.81 -42.64
CA PRO A 257 -28.00 18.62 -44.07
C PRO A 257 -27.53 19.78 -44.96
N HIS A 258 -26.72 20.71 -44.44
CA HIS A 258 -26.41 21.99 -45.09
C HIS A 258 -24.90 22.31 -45.22
N LEU A 259 -24.00 21.37 -44.87
CA LEU A 259 -22.54 21.54 -45.05
C LEU A 259 -22.00 21.06 -46.41
N PHE A 260 -22.84 20.55 -47.31
CA PHE A 260 -22.48 20.15 -48.67
C PHE A 260 -23.24 20.93 -49.76
N SER A 261 -23.17 22.26 -49.69
CA SER A 261 -23.51 23.14 -50.83
C SER A 261 -22.21 23.68 -51.44
N THR A 262 -21.71 22.98 -52.45
CA THR A 262 -20.64 23.50 -53.32
C THR A 262 -21.22 24.30 -54.48
N ARG A 263 -20.41 25.23 -55.00
CA ARG A 263 -20.65 26.08 -56.17
C ARG A 263 -21.25 25.36 -57.37
#